data_AF-A0A3M1I893-F1
#
_entry.id   AF-A0A3M1I893-F1
#
_cell.length_a   1.000
_cell.length_b   1.000
_cell.length_c   1.000
_cell.angle_alpha   90.00
_cell.angle_beta   90.00
_cell.angle_gamma   90.00
#
_symmetry.space_group_name_H-M   'P 1'
#
loop_
_entity.id
_entity.type
_entity.pdbx_description
1 polymer ?
#
loop_
_entity_poly.entity_id
_entity_poly.type
_entity_poly.pdbx_seq_one_letter_code
_entity_poly.pdbx_strand_id
1 'polypeptide(L)'
;MIMKGKNWLIISAVIMIIVGALRAVGGIALLAKGNQLDTEVPIIASDMQIYIVSIGLMIIGILFVYASTNLVRKYSKKCWNLCWIVLLLFLLMGLLNGYLLFGQPLDQGQKINLTVAILVGLFLFLGKSALKTEK
;
A
#
# COMPACT_ATOMS: atom_id res chain seq x y z
N MET A 1 13.87 9.98 24.35
CA MET A 1 13.85 10.15 22.88
C MET A 1 13.41 8.88 22.11
N ILE A 2 13.72 7.67 22.60
CA ILE A 2 13.38 6.38 21.94
C ILE A 2 11.86 6.10 21.85
N MET A 3 11.06 6.49 22.86
CA MET A 3 9.59 6.29 22.81
C MET A 3 8.91 7.05 21.67
N LYS A 4 9.38 8.25 21.34
CA LYS A 4 8.80 9.04 20.24
C LYS A 4 9.01 8.35 18.89
N GLY A 5 10.18 7.76 18.67
CA GLY A 5 10.49 7.02 17.43
C GLY A 5 9.63 5.77 17.24
N LYS A 6 9.34 5.03 18.32
CA LYS A 6 8.43 3.86 18.24
C LYS A 6 7.01 4.27 17.86
N ASN A 7 6.51 5.38 18.39
CA ASN A 7 5.18 5.89 18.05
C ASN A 7 5.07 6.20 16.55
N TRP A 8 6.10 6.78 15.92
CA TRP A 8 6.10 7.01 14.47
C TRP A 8 6.01 5.70 13.67
N LEU A 9 6.73 4.65 14.10
CA LEU A 9 6.66 3.34 13.45
C LEU A 9 5.30 2.64 13.67
N ILE A 10 4.65 2.86 14.81
CA ILE A 10 3.30 2.35 15.08
C ILE A 10 2.29 3.09 14.20
N ILE A 11 2.38 4.41 14.10
CA ILE A 11 1.49 5.22 13.25
C ILE A 11 1.63 4.80 11.79
N SER A 12 2.86 4.65 11.28
CA SER A 12 3.07 4.18 9.91
C SER A 12 2.48 2.78 9.71
N ALA A 13 2.67 1.87 10.66
CA ALA A 13 2.11 0.52 10.60
C ALA A 13 0.57 0.52 10.57
N VAL A 14 -0.09 1.35 11.40
CA VAL A 14 -1.56 1.47 11.39
C VAL A 14 -2.06 1.97 10.04
N ILE A 15 -1.44 3.03 9.48
CA ILE A 15 -1.82 3.54 8.16
C ILE A 15 -1.61 2.47 7.09
N MET A 16 -0.48 1.78 7.13
CA MET A 16 -0.17 0.67 6.22
C MET A 16 -1.22 -0.45 6.29
N ILE A 17 -1.68 -0.84 7.49
CA ILE A 17 -2.74 -1.85 7.66
C ILE A 17 -4.06 -1.37 7.06
N ILE A 18 -4.47 -0.14 7.35
CA ILE A 18 -5.73 0.44 6.83
C ILE A 18 -5.69 0.48 5.30
N VAL A 19 -4.60 1.00 4.73
CA VAL A 19 -4.41 1.07 3.28
C VAL A 19 -4.40 -0.34 2.67
N GLY A 20 -3.72 -1.28 3.31
CA GLY A 20 -3.68 -2.67 2.87
C GLY A 20 -5.08 -3.31 2.84
N ALA A 21 -5.89 -3.08 3.88
CA ALA A 21 -7.27 -3.56 3.95
C ALA A 21 -8.14 -2.94 2.85
N LEU A 22 -8.06 -1.61 2.66
CA LEU A 22 -8.79 -0.91 1.59
C LEU A 22 -8.41 -1.45 0.20
N ARG A 23 -7.14 -1.78 -0.03
CA ARG A 23 -6.68 -2.40 -1.27
C ARG A 23 -7.23 -3.79 -1.48
N ALA A 24 -7.22 -4.64 -0.44
CA ALA A 24 -7.81 -5.96 -0.53
C ALA A 24 -9.32 -5.88 -0.82
N VAL A 25 -10.05 -4.98 -0.15
CA VAL A 25 -11.47 -4.73 -0.41
C VAL A 25 -11.71 -4.24 -1.84
N GLY A 26 -10.88 -3.31 -2.33
CA GLY A 26 -10.94 -2.84 -3.72
C GLY A 26 -10.74 -3.97 -4.73
N GLY A 27 -9.78 -4.87 -4.49
CA GLY A 27 -9.56 -6.05 -5.33
C GLY A 27 -10.74 -7.03 -5.31
N ILE A 28 -11.34 -7.27 -4.14
CA ILE A 28 -12.53 -8.13 -4.03
C ILE A 28 -13.73 -7.50 -4.75
N ALA A 29 -13.96 -6.20 -4.57
CA ALA A 29 -15.04 -5.48 -5.23
C ALA A 29 -14.88 -5.48 -6.76
N LEU A 30 -13.65 -5.34 -7.24
CA LEU A 30 -13.31 -5.39 -8.66
C LEU A 30 -13.50 -6.79 -9.25
N LEU A 31 -13.18 -7.86 -8.51
CA LEU A 31 -13.51 -9.24 -8.92
C LEU A 31 -15.02 -9.49 -8.97
N ALA A 32 -15.77 -8.94 -8.02
CA ALA A 32 -17.20 -9.20 -7.90
C ALA A 32 -18.05 -8.44 -8.93
N LYS A 33 -17.66 -7.19 -9.24
CA LYS A 33 -18.45 -6.29 -10.09
C LYS A 33 -17.80 -6.00 -11.46
N GLY A 34 -16.50 -6.23 -11.61
CA GLY A 34 -15.76 -5.90 -12.84
C GLY A 34 -16.01 -4.46 -13.29
N ASN A 35 -16.40 -4.30 -14.55
CA ASN A 35 -16.69 -3.00 -15.17
C ASN A 35 -17.98 -2.33 -14.67
N GLN A 36 -18.80 -3.02 -13.88
CA GLN A 36 -20.00 -2.45 -13.26
C GLN A 36 -19.70 -1.79 -11.90
N LEU A 37 -18.43 -1.79 -11.47
CA LEU A 37 -18.03 -1.08 -10.27
C LEU A 37 -18.18 0.43 -10.48
N ASP A 38 -18.92 1.07 -9.58
CA ASP A 38 -19.16 2.50 -9.62
C ASP A 38 -17.88 3.25 -9.25
N THR A 39 -17.21 3.80 -10.25
CA THR A 39 -15.99 4.59 -10.15
C THR A 39 -16.18 5.92 -10.83
N GLU A 40 -15.49 6.96 -10.36
CA GLU A 40 -15.57 8.32 -10.93
C GLU A 40 -15.29 8.35 -12.44
N VAL A 41 -14.42 7.43 -12.91
CA VAL A 41 -14.10 7.21 -14.33
C VAL A 41 -14.51 5.79 -14.70
N PRO A 42 -15.21 5.56 -15.83
CA PRO A 42 -15.60 4.21 -16.24
C PRO A 42 -14.36 3.33 -16.48
N ILE A 43 -14.46 2.07 -16.06
CA ILE A 43 -13.41 1.07 -16.28
C ILE A 43 -13.48 0.61 -17.74
N ILE A 44 -12.35 0.74 -18.46
CA ILE A 44 -12.22 0.35 -19.87
C ILE A 44 -11.42 -0.94 -20.06
N ALA A 45 -11.02 -1.57 -18.95
CA ALA A 45 -10.23 -2.80 -18.93
C ALA A 45 -11.01 -4.01 -19.46
N SER A 46 -10.27 -4.96 -20.04
CA SER A 46 -10.79 -6.30 -20.33
C SER A 46 -10.91 -7.15 -19.06
N ASP A 47 -11.70 -8.22 -19.11
CA ASP A 47 -11.89 -9.15 -17.98
C ASP A 47 -10.56 -9.71 -17.44
N MET A 48 -9.61 -9.98 -18.35
CA MET A 48 -8.27 -10.45 -17.97
C MET A 48 -7.50 -9.36 -17.20
N GLN A 49 -7.57 -8.10 -17.65
CA GLN A 49 -6.90 -6.99 -16.97
C GLN A 49 -7.54 -6.73 -15.59
N ILE A 50 -8.86 -6.77 -15.49
CA ILE A 50 -9.62 -6.69 -14.22
C ILE A 50 -9.15 -7.77 -13.25
N TYR A 51 -9.05 -9.01 -13.71
CA TYR A 51 -8.59 -10.13 -12.89
C TYR A 51 -7.16 -9.89 -12.36
N ILE A 52 -6.23 -9.54 -13.26
CA ILE A 52 -4.83 -9.26 -12.89
C ILE A 52 -4.73 -8.12 -11.87
N VAL A 53 -5.42 -7.02 -12.13
CA VAL A 53 -5.42 -5.85 -11.24
C VAL A 53 -6.01 -6.21 -9.87
N SER A 54 -7.10 -6.96 -9.85
CA SER A 54 -7.76 -7.37 -8.60
C SER A 54 -6.87 -8.23 -7.73
N ILE A 55 -6.24 -9.26 -8.32
CA ILE A 55 -5.30 -10.12 -7.61
C ILE A 55 -4.09 -9.30 -7.14
N GLY A 56 -3.58 -8.40 -7.97
CA GLY A 56 -2.50 -7.49 -7.60
C GLY A 56 -2.84 -6.60 -6.39
N LEU A 57 -4.06 -6.05 -6.35
CA LEU A 57 -4.56 -5.26 -5.22
C LEU A 57 -4.61 -6.08 -3.93
N MET A 58 -5.09 -7.32 -4.00
CA MET A 58 -5.15 -8.23 -2.85
C MET A 58 -3.75 -8.60 -2.33
N ILE A 59 -2.82 -8.93 -3.24
CA ILE A 59 -1.42 -9.25 -2.89
C ILE A 59 -0.75 -8.06 -2.19
N ILE A 60 -0.88 -6.85 -2.76
CA ILE A 60 -0.34 -5.63 -2.13
C ILE A 60 -0.97 -5.41 -0.76
N GLY A 61 -2.29 -5.63 -0.62
CA GLY A 61 -2.99 -5.55 0.66
C GLY A 61 -2.39 -6.47 1.72
N ILE A 62 -2.18 -7.74 1.38
CA ILE A 62 -1.56 -8.74 2.28
C ILE A 62 -0.13 -8.33 2.64
N LEU A 63 0.66 -7.87 1.67
CA LEU A 63 2.04 -7.44 1.90
C LEU A 63 2.12 -6.25 2.85
N PHE A 64 1.21 -5.28 2.74
CA PHE A 64 1.12 -4.16 3.68
C PHE A 64 0.89 -4.63 5.11
N VAL A 65 -0.11 -5.51 5.32
CA VAL A 65 -0.44 -6.05 6.65
C VAL A 65 0.72 -6.87 7.20
N TYR A 66 1.34 -7.71 6.37
CA TYR A 66 2.49 -8.52 6.76
C TYR A 66 3.69 -7.66 7.16
N ALA A 67 4.07 -6.67 6.33
CA ALA A 67 5.23 -5.82 6.56
C ALA A 67 5.05 -4.96 7.83
N SER A 68 3.90 -4.31 7.97
CA SER A 68 3.55 -3.47 9.13
C SER A 68 3.50 -4.27 10.43
N THR A 69 2.88 -5.46 10.43
CA THR A 69 2.84 -6.34 11.60
C THR A 69 4.24 -6.78 12.01
N ASN A 70 5.08 -7.15 11.06
CA ASN A 70 6.48 -7.53 11.35
C ASN A 70 7.30 -6.33 11.85
N LEU A 71 7.08 -5.13 11.32
CA LEU A 71 7.73 -3.90 11.79
C LEU A 71 7.43 -3.66 13.28
N VAL A 72 6.17 -3.71 13.69
CA VAL A 72 5.77 -3.45 15.08
C VAL A 72 6.18 -4.58 16.03
N ARG A 73 6.25 -5.83 15.56
CA ARG A 73 6.71 -6.95 16.39
C ARG A 73 8.22 -6.92 16.64
N LYS A 74 9.01 -6.62 15.61
CA LYS A 74 10.47 -6.80 15.65
C LYS A 74 11.23 -5.49 15.82
N TYR A 75 10.73 -4.39 15.27
CA TYR A 75 11.43 -3.10 15.16
C TYR A 75 12.82 -3.25 14.52
N SER A 76 13.01 -4.17 13.57
CA SER A 76 14.32 -4.43 12.94
C SER A 76 14.50 -3.66 11.63
N LYS A 77 15.76 -3.42 11.27
CA LYS A 77 16.12 -2.77 9.99
C LYS A 77 15.60 -3.54 8.77
N LYS A 78 15.59 -4.88 8.83
CA LYS A 78 15.04 -5.74 7.78
C LYS A 78 13.54 -5.52 7.57
N CYS A 79 12.75 -5.47 8.65
CA CYS A 79 11.32 -5.21 8.57
C CYS A 79 11.02 -3.77 8.11
N TRP A 80 11.84 -2.81 8.52
CA TRP A 80 11.75 -1.43 8.06
C TRP A 80 12.05 -1.31 6.56
N ASN A 81 13.09 -1.97 6.05
CA ASN A 81 13.38 -2.04 4.62
C ASN A 81 12.23 -2.69 3.84
N LEU A 82 11.65 -3.78 4.37
CA LEU A 82 10.49 -4.42 3.76
C LEU A 82 9.31 -3.46 3.60
N CYS A 83 9.05 -2.59 4.59
CA CYS A 83 8.01 -1.58 4.48
C CYS A 83 8.25 -0.62 3.31
N TRP A 84 9.49 -0.18 3.09
CA TRP A 84 9.85 0.65 1.94
C TRP A 84 9.67 -0.07 0.60
N ILE A 85 10.08 -1.33 0.53
CA ILE A 85 9.89 -2.15 -0.68
C ILE A 85 8.40 -2.27 -1.02
N VAL A 86 7.56 -2.59 -0.02
CA VAL A 86 6.11 -2.68 -0.18
C VAL A 86 5.50 -1.34 -0.58
N LEU A 87 5.99 -0.23 -0.01
CA LEU A 87 5.54 1.11 -0.36
C LEU A 87 5.87 1.49 -1.81
N LEU A 88 7.05 1.09 -2.29
CA LEU A 88 7.44 1.28 -3.70
C LEU A 88 6.58 0.42 -4.63
N LEU A 89 6.39 -0.86 -4.30
CA LEU A 89 5.52 -1.77 -5.06
C LEU A 89 4.10 -1.24 -5.14
N PHE A 90 3.58 -0.70 -4.05
CA PHE A 90 2.27 -0.05 -4.01
C PHE A 90 2.14 1.12 -4.99
N LEU A 91 3.16 1.97 -5.09
CA LEU A 91 3.16 3.09 -6.03
C LEU A 91 3.24 2.62 -7.48
N LEU A 92 4.12 1.67 -7.78
CA LEU A 92 4.29 1.08 -9.12
C LEU A 92 3.00 0.38 -9.57
N MET A 93 2.39 -0.39 -8.67
CA MET A 93 1.14 -1.08 -8.97
C MET A 93 -0.02 -0.09 -9.08
N GLY A 94 -0.01 1.01 -8.34
CA GLY A 94 -0.96 2.10 -8.53
C GLY A 94 -0.90 2.72 -9.93
N LEU A 95 0.31 2.98 -10.46
CA LEU A 95 0.49 3.47 -11.84
C LEU A 95 -0.01 2.45 -12.86
N LEU A 96 0.38 1.18 -12.69
CA LEU A 96 -0.04 0.12 -13.59
C LEU A 96 -1.56 -0.06 -13.59
N ASN A 97 -2.17 -0.06 -12.41
CA ASN A 97 -3.62 -0.21 -12.27
C ASN A 97 -4.37 0.97 -12.89
N GLY A 98 -3.89 2.21 -12.70
CA GLY A 98 -4.48 3.38 -13.35
C GLY A 98 -4.45 3.26 -14.88
N TYR A 99 -3.30 2.87 -15.42
CA TYR A 99 -3.14 2.66 -16.86
C TYR A 99 -4.03 1.53 -17.39
N LEU A 100 -4.07 0.38 -16.71
CA LEU A 100 -4.84 -0.78 -17.15
C LEU A 100 -6.35 -0.55 -17.04
N LEU A 101 -6.83 0.04 -15.94
CA LEU A 101 -8.26 0.21 -15.69
C LEU A 101 -8.85 1.42 -16.43
N PHE A 102 -8.10 2.51 -16.55
CA PHE A 102 -8.63 3.80 -17.01
C PHE A 102 -7.89 4.37 -18.22
N GLY A 103 -6.87 3.69 -18.74
CA GLY A 103 -6.07 4.16 -19.88
C GLY A 103 -5.11 5.32 -19.53
N GLN A 104 -5.04 5.73 -18.26
CA GLN A 104 -4.21 6.83 -17.80
C GLN A 104 -3.51 6.48 -16.48
N PRO A 105 -2.17 6.63 -16.38
CA PRO A 105 -1.44 6.19 -15.18
C PRO A 105 -1.63 7.12 -13.97
N LEU A 106 -2.08 8.37 -14.19
CA LEU A 106 -2.20 9.41 -13.17
C LEU A 106 -3.67 9.83 -12.99
N ASP A 107 -4.45 8.97 -12.35
CA ASP A 107 -5.81 9.25 -11.94
C ASP A 107 -5.88 9.82 -10.51
N GLN A 108 -7.10 10.11 -10.02
CA GLN A 108 -7.33 10.54 -8.65
C GLN A 108 -6.87 9.49 -7.63
N GLY A 109 -7.06 8.20 -7.94
CA GLY A 109 -6.57 7.09 -7.12
C GLY A 109 -5.05 7.15 -6.91
N GLN A 110 -4.27 7.43 -7.96
CA GLN A 110 -2.83 7.51 -7.87
C GLN A 110 -2.33 8.72 -7.08
N LYS A 111 -3.04 9.85 -7.12
CA LYS A 111 -2.74 11.01 -6.26
C LYS A 111 -2.90 10.67 -4.78
N ILE A 112 -3.95 9.90 -4.43
CA ILE A 112 -4.16 9.41 -3.07
C ILE A 112 -3.03 8.47 -2.67
N ASN A 113 -2.63 7.55 -3.56
CA ASN A 113 -1.52 6.62 -3.31
C ASN A 113 -0.21 7.35 -3.02
N LEU A 114 0.11 8.36 -3.83
CA LEU A 114 1.30 9.17 -3.64
C LEU A 114 1.28 9.90 -2.29
N THR A 115 0.14 10.50 -1.94
CA THR A 115 -0.05 11.22 -0.67
C THR A 115 0.15 10.28 0.53
N VAL A 116 -0.48 9.11 0.49
CA VAL A 116 -0.33 8.06 1.51
C VAL A 116 1.13 7.60 1.60
N ALA A 117 1.80 7.40 0.46
CA ALA A 117 3.18 6.96 0.44
C ALA A 117 4.14 7.99 1.04
N ILE A 118 3.94 9.28 0.76
CA ILE A 118 4.73 10.35 1.37
C ILE A 118 4.52 10.36 2.88
N LEU A 119 3.27 10.30 3.34
CA LEU A 119 2.94 10.31 4.77
C LEU A 119 3.54 9.11 5.52
N VAL A 120 3.34 7.90 4.99
CA VAL A 120 3.92 6.66 5.55
C VAL A 120 5.44 6.73 5.53
N GLY A 121 6.02 7.18 4.41
CA GLY A 121 7.47 7.31 4.25
C GLY A 121 8.08 8.29 5.27
N LEU A 122 7.41 9.41 5.53
CA LEU A 122 7.82 10.39 6.55
C LEU A 122 7.82 9.76 7.95
N PHE A 123 6.77 9.03 8.34
CA PHE A 123 6.73 8.35 9.63
C PHE A 123 7.73 7.20 9.76
N LEU A 124 7.95 6.43 8.69
CA LEU A 124 9.01 5.42 8.64
C LEU A 124 10.39 6.06 8.81
N PHE A 125 10.63 7.20 8.17
CA PHE A 125 11.89 7.92 8.28
C PHE A 125 12.11 8.48 9.68
N LEU A 126 11.12 9.18 10.25
CA LEU A 126 11.17 9.74 11.61
C LEU A 126 11.31 8.65 12.68
N GLY A 127 10.76 7.46 12.43
CA GLY A 127 10.84 6.30 13.33
C GLY A 127 12.17 5.54 13.27
N LYS A 128 13.06 5.83 12.31
CA LYS A 128 14.30 5.07 12.06
C LYS A 128 15.20 4.91 13.29
N SER A 129 15.27 5.92 14.16
CA SER A 129 16.12 5.88 15.36
C SER A 129 15.62 4.90 16.44
N ALA A 130 14.39 4.40 16.32
CA ALA A 130 13.82 3.43 17.26
C ALA A 130 14.03 1.97 16.83
N LEU A 131 14.69 1.73 15.69
CA LEU A 131 15.01 0.39 15.23
C LEU A 131 16.03 -0.26 16.16
N LYS A 132 15.84 -1.55 16.45
CA LYS A 132 16.83 -2.37 17.14
C LYS A 132 18.01 -2.56 16.19
N THR A 133 19.20 -2.18 16.64
CA THR A 133 20.45 -2.58 15.98
C THR A 133 20.58 -4.08 16.16
N GLU A 134 20.57 -4.83 15.05
CA GLU A 134 20.96 -6.25 15.09
C GLU A 134 22.43 -6.26 15.56
N LYS A 135 22.69 -6.95 16.69
CA LYS A 135 24.05 -7.21 17.19
C LYS A 135 24.74 -8.21 16.26
#